data_AF-A0A6B3NXB2-F1
#
_entry.id   AF-A0A6B3NXB2-F1
#
_cell.length_a   1.000
_cell.length_b   1.000
_cell.length_c   1.000
_cell.angle_alpha   90.00
_cell.angle_beta   90.00
_cell.angle_gamma   90.00
#
_symmetry.space_group_name_H-M   'P 1'
#
loop_
_entity.id
_entity.type
_entity.pdbx_description
1 polymer ?
#
loop_
_entity_poly.entity_id
_entity_poly.type
_entity_poly.pdbx_seq_one_letter_code
_entity_poly.pdbx_strand_id
1 'polypeptide(L)' 'MAFPSTFVRALSNLAALGSAMIPHRLSRDEAHLIEHYRTLSEQDRIAVRFLCSAIKENARF' A
#
# COMPACT_ATOMS: atom_id res chain seq x y z
N MET A 1 -4.50 -18.58 6.47
CA MET A 1 -5.39 -17.43 6.73
C MET A 1 -5.40 -16.57 5.48
N ALA A 2 -6.54 -16.46 4.80
CA ALA A 2 -6.65 -15.66 3.58
C ALA A 2 -6.71 -14.17 3.96
N PHE A 3 -5.80 -13.36 3.41
CA PHE A 3 -5.89 -11.91 3.59
C PHE A 3 -7.18 -11.41 2.92
N PRO A 4 -7.94 -10.52 3.58
CA PRO A 4 -9.15 -9.99 2.98
C PRO A 4 -8.82 -9.32 1.65
N SER A 5 -9.64 -9.57 0.62
CA SER A 5 -9.43 -9.07 -0.74
C SER A 5 -9.34 -7.53 -0.80
N THR A 6 -9.96 -6.85 0.15
CA THR A 6 -9.86 -5.40 0.35
C THR A 6 -8.46 -4.95 0.75
N PHE A 7 -7.77 -5.72 1.58
CA PHE A 7 -6.40 -5.44 2.03
C PHE A 7 -5.40 -5.58 0.89
N VAL A 8 -5.52 -6.66 0.10
CA VAL A 8 -4.69 -6.86 -1.09
C VAL A 8 -4.93 -5.73 -2.10
N ARG A 9 -6.19 -5.36 -2.36
CA ARG A 9 -6.51 -4.25 -3.27
C ARG A 9 -5.98 -2.90 -2.78
N ALA A 10 -6.06 -2.62 -1.48
CA ALA A 10 -5.52 -1.40 -0.89
C ALA A 10 -3.99 -1.33 -1.05
N LEU A 11 -3.29 -2.45 -0.84
CA LEU A 11 -1.85 -2.55 -1.04
C LEU A 11 -1.45 -2.43 -2.51
N SER A 12 -2.21 -3.04 -3.43
CA SER A 12 -1.99 -2.90 -4.87
C SER A 12 -2.16 -1.45 -5.34
N ASN A 13 -3.17 -0.74 -4.84
CA ASN A 13 -3.38 0.68 -5.14
C ASN A 13 -2.24 1.55 -4.56
N LEU A 14 -1.77 1.26 -3.34
CA LEU A 14 -0.60 1.91 -2.74
C LEU A 14 0.68 1.67 -3.56
N ALA A 15 0.91 0.44 -4.00
CA ALA A 15 2.06 0.08 -4.82
C ALA A 15 2.01 0.76 -6.20
N ALA A 16 0.81 0.94 -6.75
CA ALA A 16 0.57 1.69 -7.99
C ALA A 16 0.76 3.21 -7.79
N LEU A 17 0.40 3.77 -6.63
CA LEU A 17 0.63 5.18 -6.27
C LEU A 17 2.12 5.56 -6.32
N GLY A 18 3.00 4.62 -5.95
CA GLY A 18 4.45 4.80 -6.07
C GLY A 18 4.98 4.83 -7.50
N SER A 19 4.19 4.38 -8.48
CA SER A 19 4.59 4.28 -9.91
C SER A 19 3.95 5.35 -10.79
N ALA A 20 2.92 6.04 -10.34
CA ALA A 20 2.24 7.09 -11.09
C ALA A 20 1.81 8.22 -10.15
N MET A 21 2.73 9.13 -9.84
CA MET A 21 2.38 10.43 -9.26
C MET A 21 1.68 11.30 -10.32
N ILE A 22 0.47 10.90 -10.69
CA ILE A 22 -0.52 11.84 -11.21
C ILE A 22 -1.10 12.51 -9.97
N PRO A 23 -1.15 13.85 -9.87
CA PRO A 23 -1.73 14.53 -8.72
C PRO A 23 -3.25 14.31 -8.71
N HIS A 24 -3.68 13.16 -8.19
CA HIS A 24 -5.07 12.86 -7.89
C HIS A 24 -5.34 13.24 -6.43
N ARG A 25 -6.54 13.76 -6.15
CA ARG A 25 -6.96 14.00 -4.78
C ARG A 25 -7.07 12.67 -4.06
N LEU A 26 -6.36 12.54 -2.93
CA LEU A 26 -6.47 11.38 -2.05
C LEU A 26 -7.92 11.22 -1.61
N SER A 27 -8.44 10.01 -1.78
CA SER A 27 -9.68 9.59 -1.13
C SER A 27 -9.50 9.55 0.39
N ARG A 28 -10.62 9.54 1.12
CA ARG A 28 -10.60 9.47 2.60
C ARG A 28 -9.86 8.25 3.12
N ASP A 29 -10.03 7.11 2.44
CA ASP A 29 -9.41 5.85 2.84
C ASP A 29 -7.89 5.88 2.58
N GLU A 30 -7.45 6.44 1.46
CA GLU A 30 -6.02 6.61 1.16
C GLU A 30 -5.35 7.57 2.15
N ALA A 31 -6.02 8.68 2.49
CA ALA A 31 -5.53 9.61 3.50
C ALA A 31 -5.37 8.94 4.86
N HIS A 32 -6.39 8.19 5.30
CA HIS A 32 -6.35 7.46 6.58
C HIS A 32 -5.25 6.39 6.60
N LEU A 33 -5.04 5.70 5.48
CA LEU A 33 -3.99 4.70 5.34
C LEU A 33 -2.59 5.31 5.44
N ILE A 34 -2.38 6.50 4.84
CA ILE A 34 -1.13 7.26 4.96
C ILE A 34 -0.90 7.72 6.39
N GLU A 35 -1.95 8.21 7.07
CA GLU A 35 -1.87 8.58 8.49
C GLU A 35 -1.48 7.39 9.35
N HIS A 36 -2.10 6.23 9.16
CA HIS A 36 -1.76 5.01 9.89
C HIS A 36 -0.34 4.54 9.57
N TYR A 37 0.08 4.55 8.31
CA TYR A 37 1.45 4.20 7.94
C TYR A 37 2.50 5.10 8.62
N ARG A 38 2.18 6.38 8.83
CA ARG A 38 3.07 7.32 9.54
C ARG A 38 3.16 7.08 11.04
N THR A 39 2.19 6.42 11.66
CA THR A 39 2.23 6.07 13.09
C THR A 39 2.93 4.74 13.37
N LEU A 40 3.16 3.91 12.34
CA LEU A 40 3.88 2.64 12.46
C LEU A 40 5.35 2.83 12.90
N SER A 41 5.91 1.81 13.53
CA SER A 41 7.36 1.76 13.81
C SER A 41 8.16 1.74 12.50
N GLU A 42 9.45 2.11 12.56
CA GLU A 42 10.33 2.03 11.39
C GLU A 42 10.40 0.60 10.83
N GLN A 43 10.51 -0.39 11.72
CA GLN A 43 10.56 -1.80 11.35
C GLN A 43 9.29 -2.25 10.62
N ASP A 44 8.12 -1.83 11.09
CA ASP A 44 6.84 -2.17 10.45
C ASP A 44 6.69 -1.47 9.09
N ARG A 45 7.14 -0.23 8.96
CA ARG A 45 7.16 0.48 7.67
C ARG A 45 8.04 -0.23 6.65
N ILE A 46 9.20 -0.76 7.09
CA ILE A 46 10.08 -1.58 6.25
C ILE A 46 9.36 -2.86 5.81
N ALA A 47 8.68 -3.55 6.74
CA ALA A 47 7.90 -4.75 6.41
C ALA A 47 6.79 -4.47 5.39
N VAL A 48 6.04 -3.37 5.54
CA VAL A 48 5.02 -2.93 4.57
C VAL A 48 5.63 -2.63 3.21
N ARG A 49 6.81 -1.99 3.16
CA ARG A 49 7.51 -1.76 1.88
C ARG A 49 7.88 -3.08 1.20
N PHE A 50 8.40 -4.07 1.93
CA PHE A 50 8.69 -5.39 1.37
C PHE A 50 7.42 -6.09 0.87
N LEU A 51 6.32 -6.00 1.62
CA LEU A 51 5.02 -6.55 1.21
C LEU A 51 4.52 -5.92 -0.09
N CYS A 52 4.54 -4.59 -0.19
CA CYS A 52 4.17 -3.87 -1.41
C CYS A 52 5.05 -4.25 -2.61
N SER A 53 6.36 -4.42 -2.40
CA SER A 53 7.27 -4.90 -3.45
C SER A 53 6.91 -6.30 -3.92
N ALA A 54 6.68 -7.25 -3.00
CA ALA A 54 6.29 -8.61 -3.34
C ALA A 54 4.94 -8.67 -4.07
N ILE A 55 3.97 -7.83 -3.67
CA ILE A 55 2.67 -7.73 -4.35
C ILE A 55 2.85 -7.18 -5.77
N LYS A 56 3.68 -6.15 -5.94
CA LYS A 56 3.96 -5.57 -7.26
C LYS A 56 4.66 -6.58 -8.19
N GLU A 57 5.55 -7.41 -7.66
CA GLU A 57 6.19 -8.48 -8.43
C GLU A 57 5.19 -9.57 -8.82
N ASN A 58 4.32 -10.00 -7.89
CA ASN A 58 3.29 -11.00 -8.19
C ASN A 58 2.20 -10.49 -9.13
N ALA A 59 1.85 -9.19 -9.07
CA ALA A 59 0.85 -8.60 -9.96
C ALA A 59 1.33 -8.39 -11.41
N ARG A 60 2.62 -8.59 -11.68
CA ARG A 60 3.19 -8.55 -13.04
C ARG A 60 3.12 -9.90 -13.77
N PHE A 61 2.76 -10.97 -13.08
CA PHE A 61 2.51 -12.31 -13.63
C PHE A 61 1.01 -12.55 -13.81
#